data_AF-A0A524DPZ0-F1
#
_entry.id   AF-A0A524DPZ0-F1
#
_cell.length_a   1.000
_cell.length_b   1.000
_cell.length_c   1.000
_cell.angle_alpha   90.00
_cell.angle_beta   90.00
_cell.angle_gamma   90.00
#
_symmetry.space_group_name_H-M   'P 1'
#
loop_
_entity.id
_entity.type
_entity.pdbx_description
1 polymer ?
#
loop_
_entity_poly.entity_id
_entity_poly.type
_entity_poly.pdbx_seq_one_letter_code
_entity_poly.pdbx_strand_id
1 'polypeptide(L)'
;MIFQLNALQEIQFLLFLTVLIIGIQFFIYMLYQYIKIKNEGLPFNRISLLIGLILFLLGISLSIIGITCVLDFSPNLMTSEHATLLSYFELILLIGGFIFALFGLNVYPALHKFTSEDNLLKLFIINQKNNTCLYSRDFTETKSDDPQKDYEKVFSIGIIGIDSILGEITNTKTEKINKIKRVGSYILLEYGSGITSQIIYTLLVRRDLKNNIYLLKYIKKQFESLYKDFLDKLETLEGSEEQIFGSFDKIIRENVFKS
;
A
#
# COMPACT_ATOMS: atom_id res chain seq x y z
N MET A 1 -33.43 -41.55 -5.03
CA MET A 1 -34.05 -41.45 -3.69
C MET A 1 -33.81 -40.02 -3.23
N ILE A 2 -34.85 -39.19 -3.22
CA ILE A 2 -34.75 -37.83 -2.67
C ILE A 2 -34.59 -38.01 -1.16
N PHE A 3 -33.53 -37.45 -0.59
CA PHE A 3 -33.20 -37.59 0.84
C PHE A 3 -34.43 -37.23 1.68
N GLN A 4 -34.88 -38.12 2.57
CA GLN A 4 -35.93 -37.82 3.55
C GLN A 4 -35.32 -37.06 4.72
N LEU A 5 -35.06 -35.77 4.52
CA LEU A 5 -34.58 -34.87 5.57
C LEU A 5 -35.75 -34.33 6.38
N ASN A 6 -35.54 -34.10 7.68
CA ASN A 6 -36.48 -33.31 8.45
C ASN A 6 -36.28 -31.81 8.14
N ALA A 7 -37.29 -30.98 8.44
CA ALA A 7 -37.25 -29.54 8.12
C ALA A 7 -36.01 -28.81 8.69
N LEU A 8 -35.52 -29.24 9.86
CA LEU A 8 -34.32 -28.65 10.47
C LEU A 8 -33.05 -29.00 9.70
N GLN A 9 -32.91 -30.26 9.28
CA GLN A 9 -31.80 -30.76 8.47
C GLN A 9 -31.79 -30.12 7.08
N GLU A 10 -32.96 -29.88 6.48
CA GLU A 10 -33.06 -29.15 5.21
C GLU A 10 -32.51 -27.73 5.34
N ILE A 11 -32.89 -27.01 6.40
CA ILE A 11 -32.39 -25.66 6.67
C ILE A 11 -30.87 -25.69 6.90
N GLN A 12 -30.37 -26.64 7.69
CA GLN A 12 -28.93 -26.79 7.95
C GLN A 12 -28.16 -27.09 6.67
N PHE A 13 -28.67 -28.00 5.84
CA PHE A 13 -28.09 -28.32 4.54
C PHE A 13 -28.02 -27.09 3.63
N LEU A 14 -29.11 -26.33 3.53
CA LEU A 14 -29.15 -25.11 2.72
C LEU A 14 -28.17 -24.05 3.24
N LEU A 15 -28.02 -23.93 4.57
CA LEU A 15 -27.05 -23.03 5.18
C LEU A 15 -25.62 -23.42 4.81
N PHE A 16 -25.22 -24.67 5.04
CA PHE A 16 -23.88 -25.14 4.67
C PHE A 16 -23.61 -25.01 3.17
N LEU A 17 -24.60 -25.32 2.33
CA LEU A 17 -24.48 -25.19 0.88
C LEU A 17 -24.29 -23.73 0.45
N THR A 18 -25.07 -22.81 1.02
CA THR A 18 -24.97 -21.37 0.72
C THR A 18 -23.59 -20.85 1.10
N VAL A 19 -23.14 -21.21 2.30
CA VAL A 19 -21.84 -20.80 2.81
C VAL A 19 -20.70 -21.38 1.97
N LEU A 20 -20.80 -22.64 1.56
CA LEU A 20 -19.83 -23.28 0.66
C LEU A 20 -19.68 -22.51 -0.67
N ILE A 21 -20.81 -22.18 -1.32
CA ILE A 21 -20.81 -21.46 -2.60
C ILE A 21 -20.17 -20.08 -2.44
N ILE A 22 -20.59 -19.32 -1.44
CA ILE A 22 -20.05 -17.98 -1.15
C ILE A 22 -18.56 -18.07 -0.81
N GLY A 23 -18.17 -19.03 0.04
CA GLY A 23 -16.78 -19.26 0.45
C GLY A 23 -15.87 -19.53 -0.75
N ILE A 24 -16.29 -20.38 -1.68
CA ILE A 24 -15.52 -20.70 -2.90
C ILE A 24 -15.34 -19.44 -3.76
N GLN A 25 -16.40 -18.65 -3.98
CA GLN A 25 -16.31 -17.42 -4.77
C GLN A 25 -15.31 -16.42 -4.16
N PHE A 26 -15.39 -16.21 -2.84
CA PHE A 26 -14.44 -15.35 -2.13
C PHE A 26 -13.02 -15.91 -2.18
N PHE A 27 -12.83 -17.22 -1.98
CA PHE A 27 -11.51 -17.84 -2.04
C PHE A 27 -10.84 -17.61 -3.40
N ILE A 28 -11.55 -17.80 -4.50
CA ILE A 28 -11.03 -17.56 -5.85
C ILE A 28 -10.63 -16.09 -6.03
N TYR A 29 -11.51 -15.15 -5.63
CA TYR A 29 -11.22 -13.71 -5.69
C TYR A 29 -9.97 -13.34 -4.88
N MET A 30 -9.86 -13.88 -3.67
CA MET A 30 -8.73 -13.63 -2.76
C MET A 30 -7.43 -14.23 -3.28
N LEU A 31 -7.48 -15.39 -3.94
CA LEU A 31 -6.32 -16.00 -4.58
C LEU A 31 -5.79 -15.14 -5.73
N TYR A 32 -6.69 -14.59 -6.55
CA TYR A 32 -6.32 -13.63 -7.59
C TYR A 32 -5.62 -12.40 -7.00
N GLN A 33 -6.18 -11.80 -5.93
CA GLN A 33 -5.58 -10.64 -5.27
C GLN A 33 -4.23 -10.96 -4.62
N TYR A 34 -4.09 -12.15 -4.03
CA TYR A 34 -2.82 -12.61 -3.46
C TYR A 34 -1.71 -12.67 -4.53
N ILE A 35 -2.01 -13.22 -5.71
CA ILE A 35 -1.06 -13.28 -6.83
C ILE A 35 -0.71 -11.87 -7.32
N LYS A 36 -1.69 -10.98 -7.43
CA LYS A 36 -1.46 -9.58 -7.83
C LYS A 36 -0.53 -8.86 -6.85
N ILE A 37 -0.80 -8.94 -5.55
CA ILE A 37 -0.02 -8.27 -4.49
C ILE A 37 1.39 -8.86 -4.34
N LYS A 38 1.57 -10.15 -4.64
CA LYS A 38 2.90 -10.77 -4.69
C LYS A 38 3.85 -10.02 -5.63
N ASN A 39 3.34 -9.51 -6.75
CA ASN A 39 4.13 -8.74 -7.71
C ASN A 39 4.42 -7.31 -7.23
N GLU A 40 3.58 -6.77 -6.35
CA GLU A 40 3.71 -5.43 -5.78
C GLU A 40 4.61 -5.36 -4.54
N GLY A 41 5.13 -6.49 -4.05
CA GLY A 41 6.16 -6.50 -3.01
C GLY A 41 5.71 -6.02 -1.63
N LEU A 42 4.42 -6.17 -1.29
CA LEU A 42 3.84 -5.78 0.00
C LEU A 42 3.75 -6.99 0.96
N PRO A 43 4.76 -7.25 1.82
CA PRO A 43 4.87 -8.51 2.55
C PRO A 43 3.76 -8.69 3.61
N PHE A 44 3.34 -7.62 4.28
CA PHE A 44 2.30 -7.68 5.31
C PHE A 44 0.93 -7.98 4.70
N ASN A 45 0.54 -7.22 3.67
CA ASN A 45 -0.68 -7.47 2.91
C ASN A 45 -0.75 -8.91 2.41
N ARG A 46 0.38 -9.43 1.89
CA ARG A 46 0.48 -10.82 1.46
C ARG A 46 0.24 -11.81 2.61
N ILE A 47 0.80 -11.58 3.79
CA ILE A 47 0.61 -12.44 4.96
C ILE A 47 -0.85 -12.40 5.44
N SER A 48 -1.45 -11.21 5.54
CA SER A 48 -2.86 -11.07 5.93
C SER A 48 -3.80 -11.76 4.95
N LEU A 49 -3.56 -11.62 3.64
CA LEU A 49 -4.31 -12.35 2.61
C LEU A 49 -4.12 -13.86 2.71
N LEU A 50 -2.90 -14.33 3.01
CA LEU A 50 -2.62 -15.75 3.18
C LEU A 50 -3.37 -16.33 4.39
N ILE A 51 -3.36 -15.61 5.51
CA ILE A 51 -4.13 -15.99 6.71
C ILE A 51 -5.63 -16.04 6.36
N GLY A 52 -6.13 -15.02 5.67
CA GLY A 52 -7.51 -15.01 5.18
C GLY A 52 -7.85 -16.22 4.32
N LEU A 53 -7.01 -16.53 3.33
CA LEU A 53 -7.15 -17.69 2.45
C LEU A 53 -7.19 -19.02 3.21
N ILE A 54 -6.32 -19.20 4.21
CA ILE A 54 -6.31 -20.40 5.06
C ILE A 54 -7.62 -20.52 5.84
N LEU A 55 -8.10 -19.42 6.42
CA LEU A 55 -9.37 -19.41 7.16
C LEU A 55 -10.57 -19.72 6.26
N PHE A 56 -10.62 -19.18 5.03
CA PHE A 56 -11.63 -19.53 4.05
C PHE A 56 -11.57 -21.02 3.67
N LEU A 57 -10.38 -21.57 3.45
CA LEU A 57 -10.20 -22.98 3.13
C LEU A 57 -10.67 -23.90 4.26
N LEU A 58 -10.37 -23.54 5.51
CA LEU A 58 -10.87 -24.25 6.69
C LEU A 58 -12.40 -24.16 6.79
N GLY A 59 -12.98 -22.96 6.58
CA GLY A 59 -14.42 -22.77 6.54
C GLY A 59 -15.11 -23.65 5.49
N ILE A 60 -14.63 -23.60 4.24
CA ILE A 60 -15.11 -24.45 3.13
C ILE A 60 -15.03 -25.94 3.48
N SER A 61 -13.92 -26.37 4.10
CA SER A 61 -13.73 -27.76 4.49
C SER A 61 -14.75 -28.18 5.55
N LEU A 62 -15.06 -27.31 6.52
CA LEU A 62 -16.12 -27.56 7.51
C LEU A 62 -17.51 -27.55 6.87
N SER A 63 -17.79 -26.71 5.87
CA SER A 63 -19.06 -26.74 5.14
C SER A 63 -19.28 -28.09 4.46
N ILE A 64 -18.23 -28.63 3.83
CA ILE A 64 -18.27 -29.95 3.18
C ILE A 64 -18.55 -31.04 4.22
N ILE A 65 -17.83 -31.01 5.35
CA ILE A 65 -18.05 -31.96 6.45
C ILE A 65 -19.50 -31.84 6.97
N GLY A 66 -19.99 -30.62 7.19
CA GLY A 66 -21.36 -30.35 7.63
C GLY A 66 -22.40 -30.92 6.67
N ILE A 67 -22.22 -30.72 5.36
CA ILE A 67 -23.07 -31.33 4.32
C ILE A 67 -23.03 -32.85 4.41
N THR A 68 -21.84 -33.46 4.49
CA THR A 68 -21.73 -34.92 4.59
C THR A 68 -22.41 -35.47 5.85
N CYS A 69 -22.27 -34.80 6.99
CA CYS A 69 -22.91 -35.19 8.24
C CYS A 69 -24.44 -35.07 8.18
N VAL A 70 -24.98 -34.04 7.51
CA VAL A 70 -26.43 -33.88 7.35
C VAL A 70 -27.00 -34.92 6.38
N LEU A 71 -26.24 -35.31 5.35
CA LEU A 71 -26.65 -36.31 4.36
C LEU A 71 -26.46 -37.75 4.83
N ASP A 72 -25.49 -38.03 5.70
CA ASP A 72 -25.28 -39.36 6.27
C ASP A 72 -26.35 -39.66 7.33
N PHE A 73 -27.26 -40.58 6.98
CA PHE A 73 -28.39 -41.05 7.81
C PHE A 73 -27.99 -41.80 9.09
N SER A 74 -26.74 -41.72 9.54
CA SER A 74 -26.30 -42.42 10.74
C SER A 74 -26.73 -41.64 11.99
N PRO A 75 -27.70 -42.15 12.79
CA PRO A 75 -28.21 -41.45 13.97
C PRO A 75 -27.15 -41.23 15.07
N ASN A 76 -25.95 -41.79 14.92
CA ASN A 76 -24.88 -41.76 15.91
C ASN A 76 -23.76 -40.76 15.61
N LEU A 77 -23.70 -40.17 14.41
CA LEU A 77 -22.52 -39.38 13.98
C LEU A 77 -22.62 -37.89 14.33
N MET A 78 -23.82 -37.32 14.41
CA MET A 78 -24.03 -35.95 14.88
C MET A 78 -25.43 -35.77 15.45
N THR A 79 -25.53 -35.37 16.71
CA THR A 79 -26.75 -34.76 17.23
C THR A 79 -26.94 -33.37 16.57
N SER A 80 -28.18 -32.90 16.49
CA SER A 80 -28.51 -31.57 15.95
C SER A 80 -27.72 -30.43 16.62
N GLU A 81 -27.34 -30.61 17.88
CA GLU A 81 -26.50 -29.69 18.64
C GLU A 81 -25.08 -29.57 18.07
N HIS A 82 -24.44 -30.69 17.73
CA HIS A 82 -23.09 -30.68 17.18
C HIS A 82 -23.05 -30.03 15.79
N ALA A 83 -24.06 -30.29 14.94
CA ALA A 83 -24.19 -29.65 13.63
C ALA A 83 -24.34 -28.12 13.76
N THR A 84 -25.10 -27.67 14.76
CA THR A 84 -25.30 -26.25 15.04
C THR A 84 -24.00 -25.59 15.50
N LEU A 85 -23.26 -26.24 16.41
CA LEU A 85 -21.95 -25.75 16.86
C LEU A 85 -20.95 -25.66 15.70
N LEU A 86 -20.92 -26.66 14.82
CA LEU A 86 -20.09 -26.67 13.62
C LEU A 86 -20.40 -25.46 12.72
N SER A 87 -21.69 -25.15 12.50
CA SER A 87 -22.10 -24.00 11.69
C SER A 87 -21.66 -22.65 12.29
N TYR A 88 -21.62 -22.52 13.61
CA TYR A 88 -21.09 -21.32 14.26
C TYR A 88 -19.58 -21.19 14.07
N PHE A 89 -18.84 -22.29 14.22
CA PHE A 89 -17.39 -22.30 14.01
C PHE A 89 -17.02 -21.92 12.57
N GLU A 90 -17.74 -22.45 11.59
CA GLU A 90 -17.59 -22.11 10.19
C GLU A 90 -17.83 -20.61 9.94
N LEU A 91 -18.92 -20.05 10.48
CA LEU A 91 -19.24 -18.64 10.34
C LEU A 91 -18.12 -17.76 10.94
N ILE A 92 -17.60 -18.11 12.11
CA ILE A 92 -16.49 -17.41 12.75
C ILE A 92 -15.24 -17.44 11.86
N LEU A 93 -14.91 -18.59 11.28
CA LEU A 93 -13.76 -18.72 10.38
C LEU A 93 -13.92 -17.87 9.12
N LEU A 94 -15.13 -17.80 8.54
CA LEU A 94 -15.41 -16.98 7.37
C LEU A 94 -15.35 -15.49 7.68
N ILE A 95 -15.95 -15.06 8.79
CA ILE A 95 -15.89 -13.66 9.23
C ILE A 95 -14.44 -13.28 9.52
N GLY A 96 -13.69 -14.13 10.24
CA GLY A 96 -12.27 -13.92 10.48
C GLY A 96 -11.47 -13.85 9.18
N GLY A 97 -11.70 -14.79 8.27
CA GLY A 97 -11.10 -14.81 6.94
C GLY A 97 -11.38 -13.54 6.15
N PHE A 98 -12.61 -13.04 6.20
CA PHE A 98 -13.03 -11.79 5.57
C PHE A 98 -12.38 -10.55 6.21
N ILE A 99 -12.24 -10.51 7.53
CA ILE A 99 -11.55 -9.41 8.22
C ILE A 99 -10.08 -9.37 7.81
N PHE A 100 -9.38 -10.51 7.84
CA PHE A 100 -7.98 -10.59 7.39
C PHE A 100 -7.83 -10.28 5.90
N ALA A 101 -8.82 -10.68 5.09
CA ALA A 101 -8.91 -10.32 3.69
C ALA A 101 -8.98 -8.80 3.49
N LEU A 102 -9.86 -8.11 4.21
CA LEU A 102 -9.98 -6.66 4.15
C LEU A 102 -8.70 -5.95 4.59
N PHE A 103 -8.05 -6.42 5.66
CA PHE A 103 -6.73 -5.89 6.06
C PHE A 103 -5.64 -6.15 4.99
N GLY A 104 -5.72 -7.28 4.30
CA GLY A 104 -4.80 -7.62 3.22
C GLY A 104 -5.03 -6.82 1.95
N LEU A 105 -6.28 -6.46 1.64
CA LEU A 105 -6.65 -5.67 0.47
C LEU A 105 -6.46 -4.17 0.68
N ASN A 106 -6.74 -3.68 1.88
CA ASN A 106 -6.44 -2.31 2.26
C ASN A 106 -4.94 -2.21 2.50
N VAL A 107 -4.22 -1.66 1.54
CA VAL A 107 -2.79 -1.32 1.66
C VAL A 107 -2.66 -0.32 2.80
N TYR A 108 -2.42 -0.82 4.02
CA TYR A 108 -2.16 0.01 5.18
C TYR A 108 -0.69 0.44 5.13
N PRO A 109 -0.39 1.73 4.93
CA PRO A 109 0.98 2.26 5.03
C PRO A 109 1.50 2.19 6.48
N ALA A 110 0.61 2.02 7.45
CA ALA A 110 0.86 2.22 8.88
C ALA A 110 1.91 1.28 9.50
N LEU A 111 2.14 0.08 8.94
CA LEU A 111 3.18 -0.84 9.45
C LEU A 111 4.52 -0.76 8.69
N HIS A 112 4.61 0.04 7.61
CA HIS A 112 5.90 0.38 6.98
C HIS A 112 6.74 1.38 7.79
N LYS A 113 6.14 1.90 8.86
CA LYS A 113 6.66 2.92 9.78
C LYS A 113 7.95 2.49 10.49
N PHE A 114 8.03 1.23 10.93
CA PHE A 114 9.08 0.75 11.85
C PHE A 114 10.48 0.57 11.25
N THR A 115 10.65 0.61 9.93
CA THR A 115 11.98 0.53 9.28
C THR A 115 12.35 1.76 8.48
N SER A 116 11.44 2.74 8.33
CA SER A 116 11.66 3.89 7.45
C SER A 116 12.25 5.09 8.17
N GLU A 117 11.87 5.37 9.43
CA GLU A 117 12.29 6.59 10.15
C GLU A 117 13.83 6.73 10.21
N ASP A 118 14.56 5.70 10.63
CA ASP A 118 16.03 5.72 10.69
C ASP A 118 16.71 5.72 9.30
N ASN A 119 15.93 5.42 8.25
CA ASN A 119 16.43 5.30 6.90
C ASN A 119 16.24 6.58 6.07
N LEU A 120 15.26 7.41 6.41
CA LEU A 120 14.94 8.63 5.69
C LEU A 120 15.89 9.75 6.14
N LEU A 121 16.49 10.44 5.17
CA LEU A 121 17.41 11.55 5.44
C LEU A 121 16.75 12.86 5.09
N LYS A 122 16.40 13.06 3.82
CA LYS A 122 15.79 14.30 3.31
C LYS A 122 14.80 14.02 2.19
N LEU A 123 13.78 14.85 2.09
CA LEU A 123 12.82 14.89 0.99
C LEU A 123 12.93 16.25 0.30
N PHE A 124 12.94 16.26 -1.03
CA PHE A 124 12.87 17.47 -1.84
C PHE A 124 11.82 17.32 -2.93
N ILE A 125 11.08 18.39 -3.19
CA ILE A 125 10.17 18.51 -4.32
C ILE A 125 10.66 19.70 -5.14
N ILE A 126 11.06 19.44 -6.38
CA ILE A 126 11.82 20.39 -7.18
C ILE A 126 11.06 20.67 -8.46
N ASN A 127 10.96 21.95 -8.83
CA ASN A 127 10.48 22.35 -10.15
C ASN A 127 11.65 22.41 -11.14
N GLN A 128 11.60 21.59 -12.17
CA GLN A 128 12.64 21.51 -13.21
C GLN A 128 12.72 22.78 -14.06
N LYS A 129 11.62 23.54 -14.19
CA LYS A 129 11.58 24.70 -15.09
C LYS A 129 12.47 25.85 -14.59
N ASN A 130 12.45 26.10 -13.29
CA ASN A 130 13.15 27.22 -12.64
C ASN A 130 14.21 26.75 -11.61
N ASN A 131 14.43 25.44 -11.49
CA ASN A 131 15.33 24.82 -10.52
C ASN A 131 15.00 25.16 -9.05
N THR A 132 13.77 25.60 -8.76
CA THR A 132 13.39 25.97 -7.40
C THR A 132 12.97 24.74 -6.59
N CYS A 133 13.38 24.73 -5.33
CA CYS A 133 12.87 23.78 -4.35
C CYS A 133 11.49 24.28 -3.91
N LEU A 134 10.44 23.54 -4.26
CA LEU A 134 9.06 23.85 -3.86
C LEU A 134 8.83 23.45 -2.40
N TYR A 135 9.46 22.37 -1.97
CA TYR A 135 9.34 21.85 -0.61
C TYR A 135 10.57 21.03 -0.26
N SER A 136 11.08 21.22 0.95
CA SER A 136 12.13 20.41 1.52
C SER A 136 11.75 19.95 2.92
N ARG A 137 12.26 18.79 3.30
CA ARG A 137 12.19 18.31 4.68
C ARG A 137 13.42 17.54 5.07
N ASP A 138 13.96 17.89 6.23
CA ASP A 138 14.98 17.11 6.90
C ASP A 138 14.33 16.18 7.93
N PHE A 139 14.58 14.88 7.80
CA PHE A 139 14.07 13.88 8.75
C PHE A 139 15.05 13.61 9.90
N THR A 140 16.26 14.16 9.83
CA THR A 140 17.32 13.87 10.80
C THR A 140 17.31 14.72 12.07
N GLU A 141 16.32 15.64 12.21
CA GLU A 141 16.06 16.48 13.39
C GLU A 141 17.30 16.86 14.23
N THR A 142 18.33 17.39 13.59
CA THR A 142 19.28 18.27 14.26
C THR A 142 18.96 19.68 13.82
N LYS A 143 18.34 20.47 14.71
CA LYS A 143 18.14 21.91 14.52
C LYS A 143 19.49 22.58 14.25
N SER A 144 19.85 22.76 12.98
CA SER A 144 20.97 23.61 12.60
C SER A 144 20.38 24.94 12.13
N ASP A 145 20.64 25.99 12.91
CA ASP A 145 20.38 27.38 12.54
C ASP A 145 21.29 27.74 11.35
N ASP A 146 20.72 27.71 10.13
CA ASP A 146 21.17 28.30 8.84
C ASP A 146 22.62 28.02 8.35
N PRO A 147 22.82 27.47 7.12
CA PRO A 147 22.37 28.02 5.84
C PRO A 147 21.66 26.94 4.99
N GLN A 148 20.37 26.73 5.22
CA GLN A 148 19.66 25.60 4.58
C GLN A 148 19.30 25.90 3.11
N LYS A 149 19.00 27.17 2.79
CA LYS A 149 18.55 27.59 1.45
C LYS A 149 19.60 27.42 0.36
N ASP A 150 20.86 27.73 0.65
CA ASP A 150 21.93 27.60 -0.34
C ASP A 150 22.22 26.15 -0.68
N TYR A 151 22.17 25.25 0.31
CA TYR A 151 22.32 23.80 0.07
C TYR A 151 21.20 23.26 -0.81
N GLU A 152 19.95 23.65 -0.56
CA GLU A 152 18.79 23.19 -1.32
C GLU A 152 18.87 23.60 -2.79
N LYS A 153 19.28 24.85 -3.06
CA LYS A 153 19.48 25.35 -4.41
C LYS A 153 20.62 24.63 -5.13
N VAL A 154 21.74 24.38 -4.45
CA VAL A 154 22.85 23.61 -5.04
C VAL A 154 22.43 22.17 -5.31
N PHE A 155 21.66 21.56 -4.41
CA PHE A 155 21.16 20.20 -4.57
C PHE A 155 20.18 20.09 -5.73
N SER A 156 19.22 21.03 -5.86
CA SER A 156 18.26 21.02 -6.96
C SER A 156 18.94 21.16 -8.32
N ILE A 157 19.88 22.13 -8.44
CA ILE A 157 20.69 22.31 -9.64
C ILE A 157 21.50 21.05 -9.94
N GLY A 158 22.10 20.42 -8.92
CA GLY A 158 22.88 19.19 -9.07
C GLY A 158 22.05 18.03 -9.61
N ILE A 159 20.85 17.79 -9.08
CA ILE A 159 19.97 16.70 -9.54
C ILE A 159 19.52 16.94 -10.98
N ILE A 160 19.11 18.16 -11.32
CA ILE A 160 18.66 18.51 -12.68
C ILE A 160 19.82 18.42 -13.68
N GLY A 161 21.04 18.83 -13.27
CA GLY A 161 22.24 18.67 -14.07
C GLY A 161 22.57 17.20 -14.35
N ILE A 162 22.49 16.34 -13.33
CA ILE A 162 22.70 14.88 -13.48
C ILE A 162 21.64 14.27 -14.43
N ASP A 163 20.37 14.65 -14.28
CA ASP A 163 19.27 14.23 -15.16
C ASP A 163 19.52 14.63 -16.62
N SER A 164 19.96 15.86 -16.84
CA SER A 164 20.26 16.40 -18.17
C SER A 164 21.45 15.68 -18.82
N ILE A 165 22.53 15.47 -18.07
CA ILE A 165 23.74 14.78 -18.57
C ILE A 165 23.40 13.33 -18.94
N LEU A 166 22.67 12.62 -18.09
CA LEU A 166 22.34 11.23 -18.36
C LEU A 166 21.36 11.10 -19.52
N GLY A 167 20.35 11.97 -19.63
CA GLY A 167 19.44 11.99 -20.78
C GLY A 167 20.15 12.25 -22.11
N GLU A 168 21.21 13.06 -22.11
CA GLU A 168 22.06 13.28 -23.29
C GLU A 168 22.92 12.05 -23.61
N ILE A 169 23.51 11.40 -22.60
CA ILE A 169 24.36 10.21 -22.77
C ILE A 169 23.56 8.99 -23.25
N THR A 170 22.36 8.76 -22.71
CA THR A 170 21.55 7.60 -23.07
C THR A 170 20.81 7.77 -24.39
N ASN A 171 20.86 8.96 -24.98
CA ASN A 171 20.15 9.33 -26.22
C ASN A 171 18.63 9.08 -26.11
N THR A 172 18.14 8.94 -24.89
CA THR A 172 16.75 8.72 -24.51
C THR A 172 16.35 9.90 -23.65
N LYS A 173 15.93 10.99 -24.30
CA LYS A 173 15.26 12.13 -23.63
C LYS A 173 14.06 11.71 -22.77
N THR A 174 13.61 10.46 -22.91
CA THR A 174 12.47 9.84 -22.23
C THR A 174 12.85 8.94 -21.06
N GLU A 175 14.07 8.41 -20.96
CA GLU A 175 14.44 7.53 -19.84
C GLU A 175 14.90 8.36 -18.66
N LYS A 176 13.98 8.52 -17.71
CA LYS A 176 14.23 9.29 -16.51
C LYS A 176 14.98 8.47 -15.46
N ILE A 177 15.88 9.12 -14.71
CA ILE A 177 16.66 8.47 -13.66
C ILE A 177 15.76 8.23 -12.46
N ASN A 178 15.55 6.97 -12.08
CA ASN A 178 14.73 6.69 -10.89
C ASN A 178 15.58 6.58 -9.60
N LYS A 179 16.90 6.50 -9.74
CA LYS A 179 17.80 6.23 -8.61
C LYS A 179 19.27 6.59 -8.88
N ILE A 180 19.89 7.26 -7.91
CA ILE A 180 21.32 7.58 -7.89
C ILE A 180 21.93 6.99 -6.60
N LYS A 181 23.04 6.26 -6.72
CA LYS A 181 23.77 5.70 -5.57
C LYS A 181 24.88 6.67 -5.14
N ARG A 182 24.93 7.00 -3.84
CA ARG A 182 25.98 7.79 -3.19
C ARG A 182 26.71 6.92 -2.15
N VAL A 183 27.91 7.28 -1.74
CA VAL A 183 28.60 6.61 -0.63
C VAL A 183 27.74 6.73 0.64
N GLY A 184 27.25 5.60 1.15
CA GLY A 184 26.43 5.52 2.36
C GLY A 184 24.96 5.98 2.24
N SER A 185 24.48 6.32 1.04
CA SER A 185 23.08 6.73 0.82
C SER A 185 22.61 6.53 -0.62
N TYR A 186 21.31 6.63 -0.85
CA TYR A 186 20.66 6.56 -2.14
C TYR A 186 19.74 7.76 -2.32
N ILE A 187 19.70 8.29 -3.53
CA ILE A 187 18.76 9.33 -3.94
C ILE A 187 17.75 8.65 -4.84
N LEU A 188 16.51 8.58 -4.40
CA LEU A 188 15.39 8.03 -5.16
C LEU A 188 14.65 9.18 -5.84
N LEU A 189 14.25 8.98 -7.08
CA LEU A 189 13.66 10.00 -7.93
C LEU A 189 12.37 9.45 -8.53
N GLU A 190 11.32 10.24 -8.45
CA GLU A 190 10.05 10.02 -9.13
C GLU A 190 9.64 11.34 -9.78
N TYR A 191 9.00 11.26 -10.94
CA TYR A 191 8.66 12.45 -11.71
C TYR A 191 7.16 12.60 -11.78
N GLY A 192 6.67 13.84 -11.81
CA GLY A 192 5.27 14.13 -12.04
C GLY A 192 4.78 13.57 -13.39
N SER A 193 3.46 13.49 -13.52
CA SER A 193 2.81 12.91 -14.71
C SER A 193 1.80 13.90 -15.31
N GLY A 194 1.79 14.02 -16.63
CA GLY A 194 0.93 14.98 -17.32
C GLY A 194 1.38 16.43 -17.08
N ILE A 195 0.50 17.26 -16.51
CA ILE A 195 0.72 18.70 -16.31
C ILE A 195 1.83 18.97 -15.28
N THR A 196 2.05 18.04 -14.34
CA THR A 196 3.11 18.12 -13.32
C THR A 196 4.44 17.50 -13.77
N SER A 197 4.59 17.15 -15.05
CA SER A 197 5.78 16.44 -15.57
C SER A 197 7.12 17.15 -15.32
N GLN A 198 7.07 18.46 -15.08
CA GLN A 198 8.16 19.34 -14.68
C GLN A 198 8.56 19.25 -13.20
N ILE A 199 7.91 18.41 -12.40
CA ILE A 199 8.20 18.27 -10.96
C ILE A 199 8.97 16.98 -10.70
N ILE A 200 10.07 17.08 -9.97
CA ILE A 200 10.83 15.92 -9.45
C ILE A 200 10.56 15.79 -7.96
N TYR A 201 10.22 14.58 -7.55
CA TYR A 201 10.15 14.16 -6.16
C TYR A 201 11.42 13.38 -5.84
N THR A 202 12.20 13.87 -4.88
CA THR A 202 13.50 13.31 -4.53
C THR A 202 13.52 12.88 -3.07
N LEU A 203 13.87 11.63 -2.80
CA LEU A 203 14.00 11.09 -1.45
C LEU A 203 15.41 10.54 -1.21
N LEU A 204 16.11 11.15 -0.26
CA LEU A 204 17.42 10.71 0.19
C LEU A 204 17.26 9.69 1.33
N VAL A 205 17.86 8.52 1.18
CA VAL A 205 17.74 7.40 2.12
C VAL A 205 19.11 6.75 2.42
N ARG A 206 19.33 6.19 3.61
CA ARG A 206 20.60 5.51 3.97
C ARG A 206 20.77 4.17 3.24
N ARG A 207 19.70 3.39 3.18
CA ARG A 207 19.64 2.03 2.62
C ARG A 207 18.58 1.97 1.53
N ASP A 208 18.92 1.23 0.48
CA ASP A 208 18.04 0.96 -0.65
C ASP A 208 17.00 -0.12 -0.29
N LEU A 209 15.87 0.32 0.22
CA LEU A 209 14.73 -0.55 0.51
C LEU A 209 13.65 -0.31 -0.55
N LYS A 210 13.05 -1.38 -1.08
CA LYS A 210 11.93 -1.29 -2.03
C LYS A 210 10.80 -0.39 -1.51
N ASN A 211 10.55 -0.42 -0.20
CA ASN A 211 9.52 0.37 0.47
C ASN A 211 9.70 1.89 0.31
N ASN A 212 10.94 2.37 0.16
CA ASN A 212 11.20 3.80 0.01
C ASN A 212 10.65 4.34 -1.32
N ILE A 213 10.66 3.53 -2.38
CA ILE A 213 10.07 3.91 -3.67
C ILE A 213 8.55 4.02 -3.55
N TYR A 214 7.91 3.09 -2.85
CA TYR A 214 6.45 3.18 -2.59
C TYR A 214 6.10 4.40 -1.75
N LEU A 215 6.91 4.71 -0.73
CA LEU A 215 6.75 5.93 0.06
C LEU A 215 6.87 7.18 -0.81
N LEU A 216 7.88 7.24 -1.69
CA LEU A 216 8.06 8.37 -2.60
C LEU A 216 6.88 8.53 -3.57
N LYS A 217 6.35 7.43 -4.11
CA LYS A 217 5.13 7.44 -4.95
C LYS A 217 3.90 7.89 -4.18
N TYR A 218 3.78 7.49 -2.92
CA TYR A 218 2.70 7.92 -2.05
C TYR A 218 2.78 9.43 -1.77
N ILE A 219 3.97 9.93 -1.42
CA ILE A 219 4.23 11.37 -1.20
C ILE A 219 3.90 12.16 -2.45
N LYS A 220 4.36 11.72 -3.63
CA LYS A 220 4.00 12.31 -4.92
C LYS A 220 2.49 12.44 -5.06
N LYS A 221 1.75 11.33 -4.91
CA LYS A 221 0.29 11.30 -5.08
C LYS A 221 -0.41 12.25 -4.11
N GLN A 222 0.03 12.30 -2.85
CA GLN A 222 -0.53 13.21 -1.86
C GLN A 222 -0.27 14.67 -2.21
N PHE A 223 0.98 15.01 -2.55
CA PHE A 223 1.34 16.37 -2.92
C PHE A 223 0.58 16.86 -4.16
N GLU A 224 0.55 16.05 -5.23
CA GLU A 224 -0.18 16.38 -6.45
C GLU A 224 -1.69 16.52 -6.21
N SER A 225 -2.27 15.69 -5.34
CA SER A 225 -3.69 15.77 -5.02
C SER A 225 -4.06 17.02 -4.23
N LEU A 226 -3.20 17.45 -3.30
CA LEU A 226 -3.46 18.59 -2.42
C LEU A 226 -3.24 19.93 -3.12
N TYR A 227 -2.21 20.00 -3.95
CA TYR A 227 -1.79 21.25 -4.56
C TYR A 227 -2.13 21.35 -6.03
N LYS A 228 -2.93 20.42 -6.58
CA LYS A 228 -3.27 20.35 -8.02
C LYS A 228 -3.51 21.72 -8.66
N ASP A 229 -4.37 22.53 -8.05
CA ASP A 229 -4.77 23.85 -8.58
C ASP A 229 -3.64 24.89 -8.56
N PHE A 230 -2.67 24.73 -7.66
CA PHE A 230 -1.46 25.56 -7.58
C PHE A 230 -0.37 25.08 -8.52
N LEU A 231 -0.26 23.76 -8.74
CA LEU A 231 0.76 23.18 -9.62
C LEU A 231 0.55 23.59 -11.08
N ASP A 232 -0.70 23.79 -11.50
CA ASP A 232 -1.04 24.30 -12.83
C ASP A 232 -0.65 25.79 -13.02
N LYS A 233 -0.36 26.51 -11.93
CA LYS A 233 -0.08 27.95 -11.91
C LYS A 233 1.29 28.30 -11.34
N LEU A 234 2.22 27.34 -11.28
CA LEU A 234 3.56 27.51 -10.67
C LEU A 234 4.30 28.76 -11.16
N GLU A 235 4.15 29.14 -12.42
CA GLU A 235 4.80 30.32 -13.01
C GLU A 235 4.34 31.65 -12.39
N THR A 236 3.15 31.68 -11.80
CA THR A 236 2.59 32.88 -11.16
C THR A 236 2.90 32.97 -9.66
N LEU A 237 3.50 31.93 -9.09
CA LEU A 237 3.73 31.79 -7.65
C LEU A 237 5.18 32.11 -7.23
N GLU A 238 5.99 32.63 -8.15
CA GLU A 238 7.42 32.86 -7.99
C GLU A 238 7.72 33.74 -6.75
N GLY A 239 8.43 33.16 -5.77
CA GLY A 239 8.81 33.81 -4.50
C GLY A 239 7.90 33.51 -3.30
N SER A 240 6.78 32.81 -3.49
CA SER A 240 5.82 32.46 -2.42
C SER A 240 5.67 30.95 -2.19
N GLU A 241 6.41 30.12 -2.93
CA GLU A 241 6.24 28.67 -2.99
C GLU A 241 6.44 28.03 -1.62
N GLU A 242 7.48 28.44 -0.88
CA GLU A 242 7.80 27.89 0.44
C GLU A 242 6.69 28.15 1.47
N GLN A 243 5.98 29.29 1.37
CA GLN A 243 4.85 29.61 2.25
C GLN A 243 3.62 28.76 1.92
N ILE A 244 3.38 28.51 0.63
CA ILE A 244 2.23 27.75 0.15
C ILE A 244 2.42 26.26 0.47
N PHE A 245 3.58 25.71 0.11
CA PHE A 245 3.87 24.28 0.24
C PHE A 245 4.43 23.90 1.60
N GLY A 246 4.89 24.85 2.42
CA GLY A 246 5.37 24.57 3.79
C GLY A 246 4.31 23.95 4.70
N SER A 247 3.03 24.20 4.42
CA SER A 247 1.89 23.55 5.10
C SER A 247 1.87 22.02 4.94
N PHE A 248 2.54 21.48 3.91
CA PHE A 248 2.68 20.05 3.67
C PHE A 248 3.44 19.34 4.79
N ASP A 249 4.23 20.08 5.58
CA ASP A 249 5.00 19.53 6.69
C ASP A 249 4.10 18.90 7.78
N LYS A 250 2.92 19.48 7.99
CA LYS A 250 1.90 18.94 8.90
C LYS A 250 1.34 17.61 8.38
N ILE A 251 1.12 17.52 7.07
CA ILE A 251 0.56 16.33 6.40
C ILE A 251 1.57 15.20 6.39
N ILE A 252 2.84 15.49 6.14
CA ILE A 252 3.91 14.51 6.27
C ILE A 252 4.03 14.05 7.74
N ARG A 253 3.97 14.95 8.73
CA ARG A 253 3.97 14.54 10.16
C ARG A 253 2.79 13.66 10.53
N GLU A 254 1.58 14.05 10.15
CA GLU A 254 0.35 13.35 10.52
C GLU A 254 0.20 12.03 9.77
N ASN A 255 0.43 12.00 8.46
CA ASN A 255 0.15 10.82 7.64
C ASN A 255 1.35 9.89 7.42
N VAL A 256 2.58 10.35 7.64
CA VAL A 256 3.79 9.52 7.52
C VAL A 256 4.33 9.09 8.89
N PHE A 257 4.16 9.91 9.94
CA PHE A 257 4.82 9.68 11.26
C PHE A 257 3.87 9.60 12.48
N LYS A 258 2.59 9.96 12.40
CA LYS A 258 1.63 9.83 13.53
C LYS A 258 0.45 8.89 13.21
N SER A 259 0.65 7.62 13.54
CA SER A 259 -0.36 6.70 14.08
C SER A 259 0.26 5.76 15.10
#